data_AF-A0AAE0RUN1-F1
#
_entry.id   AF-A0AAE0RUN1-F1
#
_cell.length_a   1.000
_cell.length_b   1.000
_cell.length_c   1.000
_cell.angle_alpha   90.00
_cell.angle_beta   90.00
_cell.angle_gamma   90.00
#
_symmetry.space_group_name_H-M   'P 1'
#
loop_
_entity.id
_entity.type
_entity.pdbx_description
1 polymer ?
#
loop_
_entity_poly.entity_id
_entity_poly.type
_entity_poly.pdbx_seq_one_letter_code
_entity_poly.pdbx_strand_id
1 'polypeptide(L)'
;MRLLCFVISSLGAVHDGEEQAKDCKAEDLFLMTPRIKHPDPSIPYTRNPWIFSNCSIRSFTKILITKDCVHDPGKVYNEKEWNEFMMKHLGEVYSLNEQCELIHGPRSLFCETNSTDVCRFMTCTDPKTGKCFQRYFGAARGTKCGENMVGSLQLSVSLFFCLSAPITH
;
A
#
# COMPACT_ATOMS: atom_id res chain seq x y z
N MET A 1 6.53 4.13 -8.55
CA MET A 1 5.65 3.13 -7.90
C MET A 1 5.87 1.67 -8.31
N ARG A 2 6.98 1.36 -8.97
CA ARG A 2 7.53 0.00 -9.05
C ARG A 2 8.33 -0.36 -7.77
N LEU A 3 8.75 0.62 -6.98
CA LEU A 3 9.81 0.41 -5.98
C LEU A 3 9.50 -0.62 -4.87
N LEU A 4 8.29 -0.67 -4.29
CA LEU A 4 8.07 -1.52 -3.10
C LEU A 4 7.93 -3.02 -3.42
N CYS A 5 7.08 -3.42 -4.39
CA CYS A 5 7.04 -4.81 -4.88
C CYS A 5 8.44 -5.23 -5.40
N PHE A 6 9.17 -4.32 -6.05
CA PHE A 6 10.53 -4.61 -6.53
C PHE A 6 11.54 -4.81 -5.39
N VAL A 7 11.50 -4.00 -4.34
CA VAL A 7 12.39 -4.17 -3.17
C VAL A 7 12.10 -5.50 -2.48
N ILE A 8 10.82 -5.82 -2.27
CA ILE A 8 10.42 -7.05 -1.60
C ILE A 8 10.77 -8.30 -2.44
N SER A 9 10.55 -8.25 -3.76
CA SER A 9 10.97 -9.29 -4.68
C SER A 9 12.50 -9.42 -4.76
N SER A 10 13.23 -8.30 -4.64
CA SER A 10 14.69 -8.30 -4.53
C SER A 10 15.19 -8.98 -3.24
N LEU A 11 14.35 -9.07 -2.21
CA LEU A 11 14.60 -9.85 -0.98
C LEU A 11 14.11 -11.30 -1.09
N GLY A 12 13.86 -11.79 -2.31
CA GLY A 12 13.62 -13.20 -2.61
C GLY A 12 12.20 -13.70 -2.28
N ALA A 13 11.27 -12.84 -1.87
CA ALA A 13 9.88 -13.25 -1.73
C ALA A 13 9.19 -13.29 -3.11
N VAL A 14 8.47 -14.39 -3.35
CA VAL A 14 7.56 -14.56 -4.49
C VAL A 14 6.12 -14.28 -4.06
N HIS A 15 5.18 -14.25 -5.02
CA HIS A 15 3.78 -14.10 -4.65
C HIS A 15 3.24 -15.31 -3.88
N ASP A 16 2.34 -15.06 -2.95
CA ASP A 16 1.63 -16.13 -2.24
C ASP A 16 0.80 -16.97 -3.22
N GLY A 17 0.87 -18.30 -3.09
CA GLY A 17 0.21 -19.25 -3.98
C GLY A 17 1.05 -19.66 -5.20
N GLU A 18 2.23 -19.08 -5.41
CA GLU A 18 3.22 -19.60 -6.37
C GLU A 18 3.93 -20.84 -5.81
N GLU A 19 4.62 -21.61 -6.66
CA GLU A 19 5.21 -22.91 -6.29
C GLU A 19 6.12 -22.83 -5.05
N GLN A 20 6.95 -21.79 -4.96
CA GLN A 20 7.88 -21.57 -3.85
C GLN A 20 7.21 -21.01 -2.59
N ALA A 21 5.95 -20.56 -2.68
CA ALA A 21 5.14 -20.05 -1.59
C ALA A 21 3.77 -20.75 -1.49
N LYS A 22 3.68 -22.01 -1.94
CA LYS A 22 2.42 -22.77 -2.05
C LYS A 22 1.71 -22.99 -0.70
N ASP A 23 2.46 -22.96 0.41
CA ASP A 23 1.91 -23.08 1.76
C ASP A 23 1.10 -21.83 2.17
N CYS A 24 1.33 -20.69 1.51
CA CYS A 24 0.62 -19.44 1.74
C CYS A 24 -0.38 -19.22 0.62
N LYS A 25 -1.67 -19.19 0.95
CA LYS A 25 -2.72 -19.11 -0.07
C LYS A 25 -2.88 -17.66 -0.54
N ALA A 26 -3.01 -17.47 -1.85
CA ALA A 26 -3.30 -16.15 -2.44
C ALA A 26 -4.59 -15.53 -1.86
N GLU A 27 -5.55 -16.37 -1.48
CA GLU A 27 -6.86 -16.00 -0.93
C GLU A 27 -6.80 -15.44 0.49
N ASP A 28 -5.66 -15.57 1.20
CA ASP A 28 -5.49 -14.98 2.54
C ASP A 28 -5.14 -13.49 2.49
N LEU A 29 -4.90 -12.95 1.29
CA LEU A 29 -4.77 -11.52 0.97
C LEU A 29 -3.69 -10.78 1.77
N PHE A 30 -2.58 -11.45 2.09
CA PHE A 30 -1.35 -10.82 2.57
C PHE A 30 -0.73 -9.91 1.50
N LEU A 31 0.23 -9.07 1.89
CA LEU A 31 0.83 -8.04 1.02
C LEU A 31 1.40 -8.59 -0.30
N MET A 32 1.90 -9.84 -0.30
CA MET A 32 2.47 -10.51 -1.48
C MET A 32 1.45 -11.36 -2.23
N THR A 33 0.15 -11.19 -2.01
CA THR A 33 -0.87 -11.85 -2.85
C THR A 33 -0.76 -11.37 -4.31
N PRO A 34 -0.88 -12.27 -5.30
CA PRO A 34 -0.93 -11.88 -6.71
C PRO A 34 -2.27 -11.23 -7.08
N ARG A 35 -3.25 -11.26 -6.16
CA ARG A 35 -4.61 -10.76 -6.38
C ARG A 35 -4.86 -9.56 -5.47
N ILE A 36 -4.80 -8.35 -6.05
CA ILE A 36 -5.39 -7.18 -5.40
C ILE A 36 -6.91 -7.35 -5.47
N LYS A 37 -7.50 -8.04 -4.49
CA LYS A 37 -8.92 -7.87 -4.22
C LYS A 37 -9.06 -6.52 -3.54
N HIS A 38 -9.46 -5.54 -4.36
CA HIS A 38 -10.15 -4.35 -3.91
C HIS A 38 -10.93 -4.63 -2.60
N PRO A 39 -10.68 -3.88 -1.50
CA PRO A 39 -11.45 -4.05 -0.27
C PRO A 39 -12.94 -3.85 -0.53
N ASP A 40 -13.63 -4.95 -0.79
CA ASP A 40 -15.07 -5.01 -0.90
C ASP A 40 -15.65 -4.69 0.49
N PRO A 41 -16.48 -3.64 0.64
CA PRO A 41 -17.08 -3.27 1.91
C PRO A 41 -17.97 -4.38 2.51
N SER A 42 -18.44 -5.31 1.69
CA SER A 42 -19.22 -6.48 2.10
C SER A 42 -18.36 -7.65 2.58
N ILE A 43 -17.05 -7.60 2.32
CA ILE A 43 -16.08 -8.56 2.85
C ILE A 43 -15.45 -7.89 4.07
N PRO A 44 -15.50 -8.49 5.28
CA PRO A 44 -14.83 -7.93 6.45
C PRO A 44 -13.36 -7.76 6.10
N TYR A 45 -12.98 -6.50 5.86
CA TYR A 45 -11.65 -5.98 5.57
C TYR A 45 -10.63 -7.06 5.24
N THR A 46 -10.40 -7.34 3.94
CA THR A 46 -9.16 -7.91 3.38
C THR A 46 -8.34 -8.63 4.44
N ARG A 47 -8.61 -9.91 4.72
CA ARG A 47 -8.31 -10.62 5.99
C ARG A 47 -6.96 -10.33 6.66
N ASN A 48 -5.91 -9.97 5.92
CA ASN A 48 -4.59 -9.58 6.44
C ASN A 48 -3.93 -8.47 5.58
N PRO A 49 -4.55 -7.28 5.45
CA PRO A 49 -4.02 -6.31 4.54
C PRO A 49 -2.73 -5.75 5.16
N TRP A 50 -1.71 -5.51 4.33
CA TRP A 50 -0.46 -4.87 4.79
C TRP A 50 0.36 -5.72 5.77
N ILE A 51 0.05 -7.01 5.89
CA ILE A 51 0.84 -7.98 6.64
C ILE A 51 1.53 -8.90 5.63
N PHE A 52 2.78 -9.26 5.91
CA PHE A 52 3.49 -10.28 5.13
C PHE A 52 3.05 -11.69 5.55
N SER A 53 2.89 -12.58 4.59
CA SER A 53 2.68 -13.99 4.87
C SER A 53 3.92 -14.61 5.52
N ASN A 54 3.76 -15.77 6.16
CA ASN A 54 4.91 -16.51 6.70
C ASN A 54 5.87 -16.98 5.58
N CYS A 55 5.40 -17.15 4.34
CA CYS A 55 6.26 -17.47 3.19
C CYS A 55 7.15 -16.29 2.81
N SER A 56 6.60 -15.08 2.81
CA SER A 56 7.36 -13.84 2.61
C SER A 56 8.42 -13.67 3.69
N ILE A 57 8.02 -13.81 4.97
CA ILE A 57 8.94 -13.70 6.12
C ILE A 57 10.07 -14.72 6.03
N ARG A 58 9.78 -15.99 5.74
CA ARG A 58 10.81 -17.03 5.54
C ARG A 58 11.80 -16.66 4.43
N SER A 59 11.31 -16.09 3.33
CA SER A 59 12.14 -15.67 2.20
C SER A 59 13.08 -14.53 2.60
N PHE A 60 12.55 -13.51 3.28
CA PHE A 60 13.35 -12.39 3.79
C PHE A 60 14.43 -12.89 4.73
N THR A 61 14.08 -13.70 5.73
CA THR A 61 15.04 -14.24 6.70
C THR A 61 16.18 -15.00 6.01
N LYS A 62 15.88 -15.81 4.99
CA LYS A 62 16.90 -16.53 4.22
C LYS A 62 17.87 -15.58 3.52
N ILE A 63 17.36 -14.54 2.87
CA ILE A 63 18.21 -13.57 2.16
C ILE A 63 18.99 -12.71 3.13
N LEU A 64 18.35 -12.20 4.19
CA LEU A 64 18.98 -11.34 5.19
C LEU A 64 20.10 -12.05 5.98
N ILE A 65 20.04 -13.37 6.17
CA ILE A 65 21.12 -14.13 6.82
C ILE A 65 22.29 -14.40 5.86
N THR A 66 22.06 -14.36 4.54
CA THR A 66 23.04 -14.79 3.53
C THR A 66 23.67 -13.64 2.74
N LYS A 67 23.16 -12.41 2.89
CA LYS A 67 23.60 -11.24 2.13
C LYS A 67 24.12 -10.17 3.07
N ASP A 68 25.42 -9.90 2.99
CA ASP A 68 26.06 -8.94 3.89
C ASP A 68 25.81 -7.46 3.52
N CYS A 69 25.33 -7.19 2.30
CA CYS A 69 25.16 -5.84 1.77
C CYS A 69 24.04 -5.01 2.42
N VAL A 70 23.27 -5.60 3.34
CA VAL A 70 22.16 -4.95 4.06
C VAL A 70 22.36 -4.90 5.57
N HIS A 71 23.52 -5.36 6.06
CA HIS A 71 23.84 -5.36 7.49
C HIS A 71 24.42 -4.04 7.98
N ASP A 72 25.07 -3.28 7.09
CA ASP A 72 25.61 -1.99 7.44
C ASP A 72 24.48 -0.98 7.73
N PRO A 73 24.60 -0.15 8.78
CA PRO A 73 23.61 0.88 9.06
C PRO A 73 23.53 1.85 7.89
N GLY A 74 22.30 2.14 7.46
CA GLY A 74 22.05 3.16 6.45
C GLY A 74 22.57 4.52 6.91
N LYS A 75 23.29 5.22 6.04
CA LYS A 75 23.70 6.60 6.29
C LYS A 75 22.59 7.53 5.84
N VAL A 76 22.03 8.28 6.78
CA VAL A 76 21.06 9.32 6.47
C VAL A 76 21.83 10.54 5.99
N TYR A 77 21.62 10.95 4.74
CA TYR A 77 22.33 12.10 4.16
C TYR A 77 21.94 13.43 4.83
N ASN A 78 20.67 13.56 5.22
CA ASN A 78 20.12 14.74 5.88
C ASN A 78 19.19 14.30 7.01
N GLU A 79 19.72 14.27 8.25
CA GLU A 79 18.96 13.84 9.42
C GLU A 79 17.73 14.72 9.69
N LYS A 80 17.84 16.02 9.44
CA LYS A 80 16.73 16.96 9.65
C LYS A 80 15.57 16.62 8.72
N GLU A 81 15.84 16.51 7.43
CA GLU A 81 14.83 16.16 6.42
C GLU A 81 14.23 14.77 6.68
N TRP A 82 15.07 13.79 7.03
CA TRP A 82 14.61 12.45 7.39
C TRP A 82 13.67 12.48 8.60
N ASN A 83 14.04 13.18 9.66
CA ASN A 83 13.22 13.27 10.86
C ASN A 83 11.90 14.02 10.58
N GLU A 84 11.94 15.10 9.81
CA GLU A 84 10.73 15.83 9.39
C GLU A 84 9.80 14.95 8.55
N PHE A 85 10.36 14.12 7.66
CA PHE A 85 9.60 13.17 6.84
C PHE A 85 8.98 12.04 7.68
N MET A 86 9.74 11.48 8.61
CA MET A 86 9.30 10.35 9.44
C MET A 86 8.28 10.75 10.52
N MET A 87 8.30 12.02 10.97
CA MET A 87 7.42 12.54 12.01
C MET A 87 6.01 12.90 11.52
N LYS A 88 5.79 13.02 10.20
CA LYS A 88 4.49 13.39 9.62
C LYS A 88 3.86 12.21 8.90
N HIS A 89 2.59 11.95 9.19
CA HIS A 89 1.82 10.99 8.44
C HIS A 89 1.30 11.61 7.13
N LEU A 90 1.15 10.80 6.08
CA LEU A 90 0.79 11.32 4.77
C LEU A 90 -0.59 11.97 4.71
N GLY A 91 -1.53 11.51 5.53
CA GLY A 91 -2.83 12.15 5.69
C GLY A 91 -2.80 13.45 6.49
N GLU A 92 -1.68 13.78 7.14
CA GLU A 92 -1.45 15.10 7.75
C GLU A 92 -0.83 16.09 6.74
N VAL A 93 -0.19 15.57 5.69
CA VAL A 93 0.47 16.37 4.65
C VAL A 93 -0.43 16.56 3.42
N TYR A 94 -1.20 15.54 3.05
CA TYR A 94 -2.06 15.54 1.88
C TYR A 94 -3.53 15.42 2.29
N SER A 95 -4.33 16.41 1.91
CA SER A 95 -5.79 16.37 1.98
C SER A 95 -6.38 15.23 1.14
N LEU A 96 -7.65 14.91 1.35
CA LEU A 96 -8.36 13.89 0.57
C LEU A 96 -8.33 14.19 -0.95
N ASN A 97 -8.43 15.46 -1.34
CA ASN A 97 -8.32 15.86 -2.74
C ASN A 97 -6.92 15.59 -3.29
N GLU A 98 -5.87 16.01 -2.57
CA GLU A 98 -4.49 15.77 -3.00
C GLU A 98 -4.17 14.26 -3.06
N GLN A 99 -4.73 13.46 -2.15
CA GLN A 99 -4.63 12.00 -2.23
C GLN A 99 -5.31 11.45 -3.49
N CYS A 100 -6.51 11.93 -3.86
CA CYS A 100 -7.16 11.55 -5.11
C CYS A 100 -6.32 11.96 -6.34
N GLU A 101 -5.74 13.15 -6.34
CA GLU A 101 -4.88 13.62 -7.44
C GLU A 101 -3.61 12.80 -7.60
N LEU A 102 -2.97 12.42 -6.50
CA LEU A 102 -1.78 11.57 -6.52
C LEU A 102 -2.09 10.16 -7.05
N ILE A 103 -3.30 9.66 -6.80
CA ILE A 103 -3.73 8.32 -7.19
C ILE A 103 -4.22 8.27 -8.65
N HIS A 104 -5.06 9.22 -9.05
CA HIS A 104 -5.79 9.19 -10.31
C HIS A 104 -5.32 10.25 -11.32
N GLY A 105 -4.42 11.13 -10.92
CA GLY A 105 -3.89 12.21 -11.72
C GLY A 105 -4.58 13.55 -11.45
N PRO A 106 -4.06 14.63 -12.05
CA PRO A 106 -4.53 15.99 -11.81
C PRO A 106 -6.04 16.15 -12.06
N ARG A 107 -6.72 16.95 -11.23
CA ARG A 107 -8.18 17.21 -11.27
C ARG A 107 -9.07 16.07 -10.76
N SER A 108 -8.50 15.00 -10.22
CA SER A 108 -9.29 14.02 -9.45
C SER A 108 -9.55 14.59 -8.05
N LEU A 109 -10.81 14.61 -7.63
CA LEU A 109 -11.23 15.19 -6.36
C LEU A 109 -11.91 14.12 -5.50
N PHE A 110 -11.87 14.31 -4.19
CA PHE A 110 -12.60 13.49 -3.26
C PHE A 110 -14.10 13.66 -3.46
N CYS A 111 -14.80 12.54 -3.55
CA CYS A 111 -16.26 12.50 -3.59
C CYS A 111 -16.79 12.45 -2.18
N GLU A 112 -17.54 13.49 -1.79
CA GLU A 112 -18.18 13.56 -0.49
C GLU A 112 -19.30 12.51 -0.41
N THR A 113 -18.96 11.32 0.09
CA THR A 113 -19.89 10.25 0.44
C THR A 113 -20.03 10.20 1.95
N ASN A 114 -21.19 9.78 2.48
CA ASN A 114 -21.48 9.70 3.92
C ASN A 114 -20.27 9.25 4.75
N SER A 115 -19.90 10.09 5.70
CA SER A 115 -18.52 10.38 6.13
C SER A 115 -17.88 9.39 7.12
N THR A 116 -18.47 8.23 7.39
CA THR A 116 -18.00 7.35 8.48
C THR A 116 -16.92 6.34 8.07
N ASP A 117 -16.75 6.08 6.78
CA ASP A 117 -15.84 5.03 6.30
C ASP A 117 -14.73 5.56 5.39
N VAL A 118 -14.45 6.87 5.38
CA VAL A 118 -13.39 7.46 4.54
C VAL A 118 -12.00 6.89 4.87
N CYS A 119 -11.76 6.56 6.14
CA CYS A 119 -10.54 5.85 6.58
C CYS A 119 -10.40 4.47 5.94
N ARG A 120 -11.53 3.90 5.53
CA ARG A 120 -11.59 2.57 4.97
C ARG A 120 -11.58 2.59 3.45
N PHE A 121 -12.45 3.40 2.88
CA PHE A 121 -12.56 3.56 1.45
C PHE A 121 -12.81 5.02 1.10
N MET A 122 -11.95 5.54 0.25
CA MET A 122 -12.07 6.86 -0.35
C MET A 122 -12.67 6.69 -1.76
N THR A 123 -13.57 7.59 -2.12
CA THR A 123 -14.12 7.67 -3.49
C THR A 123 -13.57 8.92 -4.15
N CYS A 124 -13.11 8.80 -5.38
CA CYS A 124 -12.54 9.92 -6.14
C CYS A 124 -13.29 10.13 -7.46
N THR A 125 -13.21 11.34 -8.01
CA THR A 125 -13.76 11.67 -9.32
C THR A 125 -12.81 11.22 -10.43
N ASP A 126 -13.39 10.79 -11.55
CA ASP A 126 -12.66 10.54 -12.80
C ASP A 126 -12.29 11.89 -13.42
N PRO A 127 -10.98 12.21 -13.63
CA PRO A 127 -10.56 13.47 -14.23
C PRO A 127 -11.12 13.73 -15.63
N LYS A 128 -11.61 12.70 -16.34
CA LYS A 128 -12.19 12.80 -17.67
C LYS A 128 -13.71 13.00 -17.65
N THR A 129 -14.40 12.30 -16.75
CA THR A 129 -15.87 12.26 -16.76
C THR A 129 -16.52 13.04 -15.62
N GLY A 130 -15.74 13.42 -14.59
CA GLY A 130 -16.22 14.05 -13.36
C GLY A 130 -17.05 13.13 -12.46
N LYS A 131 -17.30 11.88 -12.89
CA LYS A 131 -18.10 10.92 -12.13
C LYS A 131 -17.29 10.36 -10.99
N CYS A 132 -17.93 10.22 -9.84
CA CYS A 132 -17.40 9.48 -8.72
C CYS A 132 -17.34 8.00 -9.06
N PHE A 133 -16.19 7.39 -8.83
CA PHE A 133 -16.04 5.95 -8.92
C PHE A 133 -15.35 5.44 -7.67
N GLN A 134 -15.89 4.38 -7.10
CA GLN A 134 -15.27 3.73 -5.95
C GLN A 134 -14.04 2.97 -6.43
N ARG A 135 -12.86 3.37 -5.97
CA ARG A 135 -11.73 2.47 -5.90
C ARG A 135 -11.29 2.36 -4.46
N TYR A 136 -11.24 1.11 -4.03
CA TYR A 136 -11.15 0.72 -2.65
C TYR A 136 -9.74 0.94 -2.10
N PHE A 137 -9.44 2.20 -1.79
CA PHE A 137 -8.24 2.63 -1.09
C PHE A 137 -8.68 3.50 0.06
N GLY A 138 -8.30 3.15 1.28
CA GLY A 138 -8.58 3.98 2.45
C GLY A 138 -7.76 5.26 2.39
N ALA A 139 -8.25 6.28 3.09
CA ALA A 139 -7.46 7.50 3.28
C ALA A 139 -6.13 7.18 3.98
N ALA A 140 -5.08 7.90 3.58
CA ALA A 140 -3.75 7.71 4.13
C ALA A 140 -3.75 7.89 5.66
N ARG A 141 -2.84 7.18 6.34
CA ARG A 141 -2.60 7.33 7.79
C ARG A 141 -2.51 8.82 8.15
N GLY A 142 -3.14 9.23 9.24
CA GLY A 142 -3.18 10.65 9.65
C GLY A 142 -4.35 11.46 9.09
N THR A 143 -5.08 10.95 8.10
CA THR A 143 -6.25 11.67 7.55
C THR A 143 -7.38 11.67 8.57
N LYS A 144 -7.98 12.84 8.81
CA LYS A 144 -9.21 12.98 9.61
C LYS A 144 -10.40 12.45 8.79
N CYS A 145 -11.05 11.40 9.27
CA CYS A 145 -12.02 10.64 8.48
C CYS A 145 -13.37 10.42 9.19
N GLY A 146 -13.63 11.17 10.27
CA GLY A 146 -14.84 11.09 11.10
C GLY A 146 -14.60 11.74 12.47
N GLU A 147 -15.63 11.81 13.32
CA GLU A 147 -15.47 12.30 14.69
C GLU A 147 -14.48 11.40 15.44
N ASN A 148 -13.31 11.97 15.78
CA ASN A 148 -12.22 11.31 16.52
C ASN A 148 -11.58 10.10 15.82
N MET A 149 -11.77 9.91 14.52
CA MET A 149 -11.10 8.85 13.76
C MET A 149 -9.98 9.40 12.89
N VAL A 150 -8.78 8.84 13.08
CA VAL A 150 -7.58 9.11 12.28
C VAL A 150 -7.19 7.81 11.60
N GLY A 151 -6.93 7.86 10.29
CA GLY A 151 -6.44 6.70 9.55
C GLY A 151 -5.21 6.12 10.25
N SER A 152 -5.27 4.84 10.63
CA SER A 152 -4.20 4.15 11.39
C SER A 152 -3.32 3.27 10.50
N LEU A 153 -3.70 3.05 9.25
CA LEU A 153 -3.03 2.15 8.33
C LEU A 153 -2.03 2.88 7.43
N GLN A 154 -0.77 2.50 7.58
CA GLN A 154 0.34 2.88 6.72
C GLN A 154 0.38 1.90 5.54
N LEU A 155 0.23 2.34 4.30
CA LEU A 155 1.35 2.94 3.59
C LEU A 155 0.95 4.07 2.66
N SER A 156 1.97 4.88 2.42
CA SER A 156 2.04 5.91 1.41
C SER A 156 1.38 5.56 0.10
N VAL A 157 0.81 6.60 -0.51
CA VAL A 157 0.32 6.74 -1.90
C VAL A 157 1.10 5.93 -2.96
N SER A 158 2.33 5.51 -2.65
CA SER A 158 3.19 4.57 -3.35
C SER A 158 2.68 3.14 -3.61
N LEU A 159 1.42 2.78 -3.30
CA LEU A 159 0.96 1.38 -3.35
C LEU A 159 -0.07 1.05 -4.45
N PHE A 160 -0.01 1.72 -5.60
CA PHE A 160 -0.77 1.29 -6.77
C PHE A 160 0.10 0.50 -7.75
N PHE A 161 -0.41 -0.70 -8.07
CA PHE A 161 -0.04 -1.60 -9.17
C PHE A 161 1.10 -2.60 -8.93
N CYS A 162 0.74 -3.79 -8.46
CA CYS A 162 1.40 -5.03 -8.86
C CYS A 162 0.49 -5.67 -9.95
N LEU A 163 0.71 -5.28 -11.22
CA LEU A 163 0.17 -5.97 -12.39
C LEU A 163 1.37 -6.47 -13.21
N SER A 164 1.39 -7.79 -13.34
CA SER A 164 2.27 -8.66 -14.12
C SER A 164 2.97 -7.99 -15.31
N ALA A 165 4.30 -8.12 -15.35
CA ALA A 165 5.04 -8.16 -16.61
C ALA A 165 5.54 -9.60 -16.81
N PRO A 166 5.27 -10.24 -17.96
CA PRO A 166 5.90 -11.51 -18.30
C PRO A 166 7.39 -11.28 -18.50
N ILE A 167 8.22 -12.02 -17.78
CA ILE A 167 9.64 -12.13 -18.11
C ILE A 167 9.70 -13.01 -19.36
N THR A 168 9.86 -12.39 -20.53
CA THR A 168 10.27 -13.07 -21.76
C THR A 168 11.75 -12.81 -22.01
N HIS A 169 12.46 -13.93 -22.17
CA HIS A 169 13.86 -14.19 -22.52
C HIS A 169 14.92 -13.99 -21.43
#